data_AF-A0A6C1KNQ4-F1
#
_entry.id   AF-A0A6C1KNQ4-F1
#
_cell.length_a   1.000
_cell.length_b   1.000
_cell.length_c   1.000
_cell.angle_alpha   90.00
_cell.angle_beta   90.00
_cell.angle_gamma   90.00
#
_symmetry.space_group_name_H-M   'P 1'
#
loop_
_entity.id
_entity.type
_entity.pdbx_description
1 polymer ?
#
loop_
_entity_poly.entity_id
_entity_poly.type
_entity_poly.pdbx_seq_one_letter_code
_entity_poly.pdbx_strand_id
1 'polypeptide(L)'
;MAALFHIVAGLALLAALIAWAVAVRGGLKAIAANRAAGQGGGAGSYALLAFWPFAVQRRGHEAEIDAVRTGKAAIAFFVCVTIAVAAISAYTNLTFKHSVAPAGSSPAAPAGAPSKS
;
A
#
# COMPACT_ATOMS: atom_id res chain seq x y z
N MET A 1 17.65 7.53 -13.56
CA MET A 1 17.57 7.15 -12.13
C MET A 1 16.17 7.32 -11.55
N ALA A 2 15.62 8.54 -11.49
CA ALA A 2 14.26 8.81 -10.96
C ALA A 2 13.11 7.95 -11.55
N ALA A 3 13.13 7.69 -12.85
CA ALA A 3 12.12 6.86 -13.52
C ALA A 3 12.14 5.38 -13.06
N LEU A 4 13.31 4.87 -12.67
CA LEU A 4 13.45 3.48 -12.22
C LEU A 4 12.66 3.23 -10.93
N PHE A 5 12.70 4.17 -9.98
CA PHE A 5 11.96 4.05 -8.72
C PHE A 5 10.45 4.04 -8.91
N HIS A 6 9.93 4.82 -9.88
CA HIS A 6 8.52 4.75 -10.25
C HIS A 6 8.13 3.41 -10.85
N ILE A 7 8.98 2.86 -11.73
CA ILE A 7 8.75 1.53 -12.32
C ILE A 7 8.74 0.47 -11.23
N VAL A 8 9.71 0.48 -10.31
CA VAL A 8 9.77 -0.45 -9.18
C VAL A 8 8.54 -0.33 -8.29
N ALA A 9 8.15 0.90 -7.91
CA ALA A 9 6.96 1.14 -7.11
C ALA A 9 5.69 0.65 -7.83
N GLY A 10 5.54 0.95 -9.12
CA GLY A 10 4.41 0.51 -9.94
C GLY A 10 4.31 -1.00 -10.05
N LEU A 11 5.42 -1.69 -10.32
CA LEU A 11 5.46 -3.15 -10.38
C LEU A 11 5.15 -3.79 -9.03
N ALA A 12 5.66 -3.23 -7.93
CA ALA A 12 5.38 -3.71 -6.59
C ALA A 12 3.89 -3.52 -6.23
N LEU A 13 3.30 -2.37 -6.54
CA LEU A 13 1.86 -2.14 -6.34
C LEU A 13 1.00 -3.08 -7.19
N LEU A 14 1.38 -3.33 -8.45
CA LEU A 14 0.69 -4.30 -9.30
C LEU A 14 0.76 -5.71 -8.72
N ALA A 15 1.92 -6.13 -8.22
CA ALA A 15 2.09 -7.42 -7.56
C ALA A 15 1.26 -7.52 -6.27
N ALA A 16 1.16 -6.44 -5.50
CA ALA A 16 0.28 -6.36 -4.33
C ALA A 16 -1.20 -6.53 -4.73
N LEU A 17 -1.65 -5.90 -5.82
CA LEU A 17 -3.01 -6.06 -6.33
C LEU A 17 -3.28 -7.50 -6.81
N ILE A 18 -2.31 -8.15 -7.43
CA ILE A 18 -2.42 -9.57 -7.82
C ILE A 18 -2.58 -10.45 -6.57
N ALA A 19 -1.76 -10.22 -5.53
CA ALA A 19 -1.87 -10.95 -4.26
C ALA A 19 -3.23 -10.73 -3.58
N TRP A 20 -3.73 -9.48 -3.59
CA TRP A 20 -5.07 -9.13 -3.12
C TRP A 20 -6.16 -9.88 -3.89
N ALA A 21 -6.09 -9.89 -5.23
CA ALA A 21 -7.05 -10.60 -6.07
C ALA A 21 -7.06 -12.12 -5.81
N VAL A 22 -5.89 -12.73 -5.55
CA VAL A 22 -5.81 -14.14 -5.14
C VAL A 22 -6.56 -14.36 -3.82
N ALA A 23 -6.38 -13.48 -2.84
CA ALA A 23 -7.09 -13.57 -1.57
C ALA A 23 -8.60 -13.38 -1.74
N VAL A 24 -9.03 -12.42 -2.57
CA VAL A 24 -10.45 -12.20 -2.88
C VAL A 24 -11.08 -13.45 -3.51
N ARG A 25 -10.42 -14.05 -4.50
CA ARG A 25 -10.92 -15.28 -5.14
C ARG A 25 -11.04 -16.44 -4.14
N GLY A 26 -10.08 -16.56 -3.23
CA GLY A 26 -10.15 -17.54 -2.14
C GLY A 26 -11.28 -17.26 -1.15
N GLY A 27 -11.47 -16.00 -0.76
CA GLY A 27 -12.53 -15.59 0.16
C GLY A 27 -13.94 -15.76 -0.43
N LEU A 28 -14.13 -15.49 -1.74
CA LEU A 28 -15.40 -15.77 -2.42
C LEU A 28 -15.76 -17.26 -2.39
N LYS A 29 -14.78 -18.14 -2.65
CA LYS A 29 -14.96 -19.59 -2.55
C LYS A 29 -15.34 -20.00 -1.13
N ALA A 30 -14.67 -19.44 -0.12
CA ALA A 30 -14.96 -19.71 1.27
C ALA A 30 -16.39 -19.27 1.68
N ILE A 31 -16.82 -18.08 1.24
CA ILE A 31 -18.19 -17.59 1.51
C ILE A 31 -19.23 -18.50 0.84
N ALA A 32 -18.99 -18.93 -0.40
CA ALA A 32 -19.87 -19.85 -1.12
C ALA A 32 -19.96 -21.21 -0.41
N ALA A 33 -18.82 -21.76 0.03
CA ALA A 33 -18.76 -23.03 0.76
C ALA A 33 -19.48 -22.94 2.12
N ASN A 34 -19.27 -21.87 2.89
CA ASN A 34 -19.96 -21.64 4.15
C ASN A 34 -21.48 -21.56 3.94
N ARG A 35 -21.93 -20.84 2.89
CA ARG A 35 -23.36 -20.75 2.53
C ARG A 35 -23.94 -22.11 2.16
N ALA A 36 -23.23 -22.92 1.37
CA ALA A 36 -23.66 -24.27 1.01
C ALA A 36 -23.76 -25.19 2.23
N ALA A 37 -22.91 -25.01 3.24
CA ALA A 37 -22.93 -25.73 4.50
C ALA A 37 -24.00 -25.21 5.51
N GLY A 38 -24.90 -24.31 5.08
CA GLY A 38 -25.94 -23.72 5.94
C GLY A 38 -25.39 -22.75 6.99
N GLN A 39 -24.11 -22.40 6.93
CA GLN A 39 -23.49 -21.40 7.79
C GLN A 39 -23.60 -20.03 7.13
N GLY A 40 -24.17 -19.06 7.83
CA GLY A 40 -24.50 -17.75 7.28
C GLY A 40 -23.34 -17.08 6.54
N GLY A 41 -23.59 -16.65 5.30
CA GLY A 41 -22.72 -15.82 4.47
C GLY A 41 -23.39 -14.49 4.19
N GLY A 42 -23.42 -13.63 5.20
CA GLY A 42 -24.12 -12.33 5.18
C GLY A 42 -23.28 -11.19 4.62
N ALA A 43 -23.87 -9.99 4.55
CA ALA A 43 -23.23 -8.78 4.04
C ALA A 43 -21.89 -8.46 4.71
N GLY A 44 -21.75 -8.78 6.01
CA GLY A 44 -20.49 -8.59 6.75
C GLY A 44 -19.31 -9.39 6.17
N SER A 45 -19.54 -10.60 5.66
CA SER A 45 -18.49 -11.39 5.02
C SER A 45 -18.02 -10.78 3.69
N TYR A 46 -18.93 -10.16 2.94
CA TYR A 46 -18.58 -9.45 1.71
C TYR A 46 -17.89 -8.11 1.97
N ALA A 47 -18.33 -7.38 3.01
CA ALA A 47 -17.63 -6.17 3.45
C ALA A 47 -16.21 -6.51 3.91
N LEU A 48 -16.04 -7.55 4.74
CA LEU A 48 -14.73 -8.02 5.15
C LEU A 48 -13.87 -8.44 3.95
N LEU A 49 -14.44 -9.13 2.97
CA LEU A 49 -13.73 -9.51 1.75
C LEU A 49 -13.25 -8.29 0.95
N ALA A 50 -14.06 -7.24 0.86
CA ALA A 50 -13.74 -6.03 0.11
C ALA A 50 -12.63 -5.21 0.77
N PHE A 51 -12.69 -5.06 2.10
CA PHE A 51 -11.72 -4.25 2.86
C PHE A 51 -10.47 -5.04 3.27
N TRP A 52 -10.61 -6.35 3.51
CA TRP A 52 -9.53 -7.17 4.04
C TRP A 52 -9.74 -8.67 3.72
N PRO A 53 -9.46 -9.11 2.47
CA PRO A 53 -9.76 -10.47 2.01
C PRO A 53 -8.99 -11.56 2.77
N PHE A 54 -7.91 -11.20 3.47
CA PHE A 54 -7.08 -12.14 4.24
C PHE A 54 -7.71 -12.60 5.57
N ALA A 55 -8.73 -11.92 6.09
CA ALA A 55 -9.40 -12.32 7.35
C ALA A 55 -10.66 -13.17 7.15
N VAL A 56 -11.04 -13.48 5.91
CA VAL A 56 -12.24 -14.29 5.66
C VAL A 56 -12.02 -15.71 6.22
N GLN A 57 -12.82 -16.08 7.22
CA GLN A 57 -12.75 -17.40 7.86
C GLN A 57 -13.06 -18.52 6.86
N ARG A 58 -12.20 -19.54 6.87
CA ARG A 58 -12.34 -20.77 6.08
C ARG A 58 -12.51 -21.94 7.03
N ARG A 59 -13.40 -22.89 6.71
CA ARG A 59 -13.71 -24.05 7.55
C ARG A 59 -13.61 -25.34 6.73
N GLY A 60 -13.31 -26.45 7.40
CA GLY A 60 -13.20 -27.78 6.78
C GLY A 60 -11.77 -28.16 6.37
N HIS A 61 -11.59 -29.38 5.84
CA HIS A 61 -10.28 -29.94 5.48
C HIS A 61 -9.58 -29.18 4.33
N GLU A 62 -10.36 -28.62 3.39
CA GLU A 62 -9.83 -27.74 2.35
C GLU A 62 -9.30 -26.40 2.89
N ALA A 63 -9.67 -26.01 4.12
CA ALA A 63 -9.26 -24.74 4.71
C ALA A 63 -7.77 -24.66 4.99
N GLU A 64 -7.08 -25.79 5.22
CA GLU A 64 -5.65 -25.80 5.55
C GLU A 64 -4.77 -25.48 4.34
N ILE A 65 -5.03 -26.12 3.20
CA ILE A 65 -4.34 -25.87 1.93
C ILE A 65 -4.57 -24.41 1.50
N ASP A 66 -5.81 -23.95 1.63
CA ASP A 66 -6.19 -22.58 1.31
C ASP A 66 -5.63 -21.56 2.29
N ALA A 67 -5.46 -21.91 3.58
CA ALA A 67 -4.82 -21.07 4.59
C ALA A 67 -3.35 -20.84 4.26
N VAL A 68 -2.62 -21.89 3.85
CA VAL A 68 -1.22 -21.74 3.40
C VAL A 68 -1.13 -20.82 2.19
N ARG A 69 -2.00 -21.01 1.19
CA ARG A 69 -2.02 -20.16 0.00
C ARG A 69 -2.36 -18.70 0.33
N THR A 70 -3.31 -18.48 1.22
CA THR A 70 -3.75 -17.14 1.64
C THR A 70 -2.69 -16.47 2.50
N GLY A 71 -2.02 -17.20 3.38
CA GLY A 71 -0.87 -16.71 4.15
C GLY A 71 0.29 -16.28 3.26
N LYS A 72 0.62 -17.08 2.24
CA LYS A 72 1.63 -16.70 1.22
C LYS A 72 1.21 -15.44 0.46
N ALA A 73 -0.05 -15.32 0.09
CA ALA A 73 -0.57 -14.11 -0.57
C ALA A 73 -0.51 -12.89 0.35
N ALA A 74 -0.81 -13.03 1.65
CA ALA A 74 -0.70 -11.95 2.62
C ALA A 74 0.76 -11.49 2.79
N ILE A 75 1.69 -12.43 2.93
CA ILE A 75 3.13 -12.14 3.00
C ILE A 75 3.58 -11.40 1.73
N ALA A 76 3.22 -11.91 0.55
CA ALA A 76 3.55 -11.29 -0.72
C ALA A 76 2.99 -9.86 -0.82
N PHE A 77 1.75 -9.64 -0.38
CA PHE A 77 1.13 -8.32 -0.33
C PHE A 77 1.95 -7.34 0.53
N PHE A 78 2.27 -7.71 1.77
CA PHE A 78 3.05 -6.84 2.67
C PHE A 78 4.46 -6.55 2.15
N VAL A 79 5.14 -7.55 1.58
CA VAL A 79 6.46 -7.36 0.97
C VAL A 79 6.37 -6.38 -0.20
N CYS A 80 5.39 -6.54 -1.08
CA CYS A 80 5.18 -5.66 -2.22
C CYS A 80 4.90 -4.21 -1.79
N VAL A 81 4.01 -4.01 -0.81
CA VAL A 81 3.73 -2.68 -0.27
C VAL A 81 4.97 -2.05 0.35
N THR A 82 5.76 -2.83 1.10
CA THR A 82 7.02 -2.36 1.70
C THR A 82 8.03 -1.91 0.65
N ILE A 83 8.19 -2.68 -0.43
CA ILE A 83 9.05 -2.33 -1.57
C ILE A 83 8.57 -1.04 -2.24
N ALA A 84 7.26 -0.89 -2.45
CA ALA A 84 6.69 0.32 -3.05
C ALA A 84 6.99 1.55 -2.18
N VAL A 85 6.78 1.47 -0.86
CA VAL A 85 7.09 2.54 0.09
C VAL A 85 8.57 2.87 0.08
N ALA A 86 9.45 1.86 0.09
CA ALA A 86 10.90 2.06 0.03
C ALA A 86 11.33 2.75 -1.26
N ALA A 87 10.78 2.35 -2.41
CA ALA A 87 11.08 2.95 -3.71
C ALA A 87 10.63 4.42 -3.80
N ILE A 88 9.41 4.73 -3.31
CA ILE A 88 8.90 6.11 -3.25
C ILE A 88 9.74 6.96 -2.30
N SER A 89 10.13 6.41 -1.14
CA SER A 89 10.98 7.10 -0.17
C SER A 89 12.36 7.41 -0.75
N ALA A 90 12.97 6.45 -1.46
CA ALA A 90 14.24 6.65 -2.15
C ALA A 90 14.13 7.69 -3.27
N TYR A 91 13.07 7.62 -4.08
CA TYR A 91 12.78 8.63 -5.10
C TYR A 91 12.71 10.03 -4.49
N THR A 92 11.92 10.18 -3.41
CA THR A 92 11.69 11.47 -2.76
C THR A 92 13.00 12.03 -2.22
N ASN A 93 13.79 11.24 -1.49
CA ASN A 93 15.09 11.68 -0.98
C ASN A 93 16.08 12.10 -2.08
N LEU A 94 16.06 11.43 -3.23
CA LEU A 94 16.98 11.73 -4.34
C LEU A 94 16.54 12.91 -5.21
N THR A 95 15.26 13.27 -5.19
CA THR A 95 14.71 14.34 -6.05
C THR A 95 14.36 15.60 -5.27
N PHE A 96 14.24 15.53 -3.95
CA PHE A 96 13.98 16.69 -3.12
C PHE A 96 15.22 17.58 -3.05
N LYS A 97 15.22 18.66 -3.84
CA LYS A 97 16.22 19.73 -3.72
C LYS A 97 15.79 20.65 -2.59
N HIS A 98 16.50 20.61 -1.47
CA HIS A 98 16.33 21.61 -0.42
C HIS A 98 16.76 22.97 -1.00
N SER A 99 15.80 23.90 -1.17
CA SER A 99 16.14 25.29 -1.50
C SER A 99 16.66 25.94 -0.24
N VAL A 100 17.92 25.64 0.10
CA VAL A 100 18.63 26.39 1.13
C VAL A 100 18.97 27.72 0.47
N ALA A 101 18.41 28.82 0.99
CA ALA A 101 18.88 30.15 0.62
C ALA A 101 20.40 30.18 0.79
N PRO A 102 21.18 30.63 -0.20
CA PRO A 102 22.63 30.60 -0.11
C PRO A 102 23.06 31.30 1.18
N ALA A 103 23.93 30.66 1.97
CA ALA A 103 24.54 31.26 3.15
C ALA A 103 25.30 32.51 2.71
N GLY A 104 24.65 33.67 2.82
CA GLY A 104 25.10 34.91 2.19
C GLY A 104 23.97 35.86 1.78
N SER A 105 22.70 35.41 1.71
CA SER A 105 21.58 36.35 1.58
C SER A 105 21.42 37.12 2.90
N SER A 106 22.15 38.22 3.04
CA SER A 106 21.95 39.18 4.11
C SER A 106 20.48 39.60 4.10
N PRO A 107 19.79 39.65 5.25
CA PRO A 107 18.48 40.28 5.30
C PRO A 107 18.63 41.70 4.75
N ALA A 108 17.82 42.05 3.76
CA ALA A 108 17.82 43.38 3.18
C ALA A 108 17.73 44.39 4.33
N ALA A 109 18.76 45.23 4.48
CA ALA A 109 18.77 46.26 5.51
C ALA A 109 17.50 47.12 5.36
N PRO A 110 16.81 47.46 6.46
CA PRO A 110 15.63 48.30 6.38
C PRO A 110 16.02 49.63 5.71
N ALA A 111 15.27 50.01 4.68
CA ALA A 111 15.51 51.23 3.92
C ALA A 111 15.58 52.43 4.87
N GLY A 112 16.70 53.16 4.82
CA GLY A 112 16.90 54.37 5.62
C GLY A 112 15.77 55.36 5.40
N ALA A 113 15.18 55.85 6.49
CA ALA A 113 14.12 56.85 6.43
C ALA A 113 14.65 58.14 5.78
N PRO A 114 13.87 58.80 4.91
CA PRO A 114 14.29 60.05 4.27
C PRO A 114 14.42 61.15 5.33
N SER A 115 15.62 61.72 5.48
CA SER A 115 15.83 62.90 6.34
C SER A 115 15.17 64.11 5.69
N LYS A 116 14.22 64.74 6.38
CA LYS A 116 13.62 66.01 5.98
C LYS A 116 14.60 67.13 6.31
N SER A 117 15.01 67.89 5.29
CA SER A 117 15.53 69.26 5.42
C SER A 117 14.50 70.23 4.87
#